data_AF-A0A1W9LZF9-F1
#
_entry.id   AF-A0A1W9LZF9-F1
#
_cell.length_a   1.000
_cell.length_b   1.000
_cell.length_c   1.000
_cell.angle_alpha   90.00
_cell.angle_beta   90.00
_cell.angle_gamma   90.00
#
_symmetry.space_group_name_H-M   'P 1'
#
loop_
_entity.id
_entity.type
_entity.pdbx_description
1 polymer ?
#
loop_
_entity_poly.entity_id
_entity_poly.type
_entity_poly.pdbx_seq_one_letter_code
_entity_poly.pdbx_strand_id
1 'polypeptide(L)'
;MLLVDSELCIGCGVCEANCAFGAIQVVDGLAQVGDNCTLCGACVESCEPGALRIEGAESARAANDITSWSGIWVLAECRHGVVAPVAHELLGVGRELADQRRVALTAVLMGAGLAEQARELIRYGADTVLLLDDPALAEYREDVHAAVLEDLIRQRRPEVVLAGATAIGRSLVPHVATSLGAGLTADCTHLAIRPEDGALLQTR
;
A
#
# COMPACT_ATOMS: atom_id res chain seq x y z
N MET A 1 -8.04 -22.48 8.24
CA MET A 1 -9.04 -23.41 7.65
C MET A 1 -10.14 -22.64 6.90
N LEU A 2 -10.99 -23.27 6.09
CA LEU A 2 -12.15 -22.60 5.48
C LEU A 2 -13.37 -22.76 6.40
N LEU A 3 -13.97 -21.65 6.81
CA LEU A 3 -15.09 -21.55 7.73
C LEU A 3 -16.37 -21.23 6.96
N VAL A 4 -17.49 -21.81 7.42
CA VAL A 4 -18.83 -21.55 6.89
C VAL A 4 -19.69 -20.94 7.99
N ASP A 5 -20.24 -19.77 7.72
CA ASP A 5 -21.22 -19.09 8.56
C ASP A 5 -22.62 -19.62 8.21
N SER A 6 -23.20 -20.39 9.14
CA SER A 6 -24.51 -21.01 8.97
C SER A 6 -25.68 -20.00 8.98
N GLU A 7 -25.48 -18.80 9.49
CA GLU A 7 -26.53 -17.76 9.51
C GLU A 7 -26.63 -17.04 8.16
N LEU A 8 -25.50 -16.89 7.46
CA LEU A 8 -25.42 -16.23 6.15
C LEU A 8 -25.56 -17.21 4.97
N CYS A 9 -25.27 -18.49 5.19
CA CYS A 9 -25.31 -19.48 4.11
C CYS A 9 -26.75 -19.76 3.67
N ILE A 10 -27.05 -19.48 2.40
CA ILE A 10 -28.38 -19.72 1.80
C ILE A 10 -28.46 -21.04 1.01
N GLY A 11 -27.41 -21.87 1.03
CA GLY A 11 -27.41 -23.17 0.34
C GLY A 11 -27.47 -23.11 -1.19
N CYS A 12 -27.01 -22.02 -1.82
CA CYS A 12 -27.18 -21.82 -3.27
C CYS A 12 -26.36 -22.76 -4.19
N GLY A 13 -25.37 -23.49 -3.66
CA GLY A 13 -24.55 -24.43 -4.43
C GLY A 13 -23.45 -23.81 -5.31
N VAL A 14 -23.35 -22.48 -5.40
CA VAL A 14 -22.33 -21.80 -6.23
C VAL A 14 -20.91 -22.16 -5.80
N CYS A 15 -20.65 -22.23 -4.50
CA CYS A 15 -19.34 -22.60 -3.96
C CYS A 15 -18.93 -24.05 -4.24
N GLU A 16 -19.90 -24.97 -4.29
CA GLU A 16 -19.70 -26.37 -4.67
C GLU A 16 -19.35 -26.47 -6.17
N ALA A 17 -20.11 -25.79 -7.03
CA ALA A 17 -19.85 -25.76 -8.47
C ALA A 17 -18.48 -25.15 -8.83
N ASN A 18 -18.03 -24.15 -8.07
CA ASN A 18 -16.75 -23.48 -8.30
C ASN A 18 -15.54 -24.19 -7.65
N CYS A 19 -15.76 -25.24 -6.86
CA CYS A 19 -14.67 -25.94 -6.21
C CYS A 19 -14.02 -26.95 -7.16
N ALA A 20 -12.92 -26.55 -7.82
CA ALA A 20 -12.13 -27.42 -8.70
C ALA A 20 -11.58 -28.68 -8.01
N PHE A 21 -11.57 -28.70 -6.67
CA PHE A 21 -11.05 -29.79 -5.85
C PHE A 21 -12.15 -30.69 -5.28
N GLY A 22 -13.44 -30.37 -5.51
CA GLY A 22 -14.57 -31.09 -4.93
C GLY A 22 -14.55 -31.09 -3.40
N ALA A 23 -14.03 -30.02 -2.79
CA ALA A 23 -13.87 -29.88 -1.34
C ALA A 23 -15.06 -29.25 -0.64
N ILE A 24 -16.10 -28.86 -1.38
CA ILE A 24 -17.31 -28.23 -0.84
C ILE A 24 -18.51 -28.99 -1.37
N GLN A 25 -19.43 -29.34 -0.47
CA GLN A 25 -20.71 -29.95 -0.80
C GLN A 25 -21.83 -29.24 -0.04
N VAL A 26 -22.99 -29.03 -0.67
CA VAL A 26 -24.17 -28.52 0.03
C VAL A 26 -24.98 -29.70 0.57
N VAL A 27 -25.01 -29.83 1.90
CA VAL A 27 -25.74 -30.88 2.61
C VAL A 27 -26.70 -30.22 3.59
N ASP A 28 -27.97 -30.63 3.57
CA ASP A 28 -29.05 -30.06 4.39
C ASP A 28 -29.21 -28.53 4.25
N GLY A 29 -28.95 -28.01 3.04
CA GLY A 29 -29.07 -26.59 2.73
C GLY A 29 -27.89 -25.73 3.21
N LEU A 30 -26.83 -26.33 3.75
CA LEU A 30 -25.63 -25.63 4.20
C LEU A 30 -24.39 -26.16 3.48
N ALA A 31 -23.46 -25.25 3.15
CA ALA A 31 -22.16 -25.65 2.62
C ALA A 31 -21.34 -26.34 3.72
N GLN A 32 -20.75 -27.49 3.39
CA GLN A 32 -19.84 -28.23 4.26
C GLN A 32 -18.51 -28.39 3.54
N VAL A 33 -17.41 -28.20 4.27
CA VAL A 33 -16.05 -28.23 3.73
C VAL A 33 -15.37 -29.52 4.14
N GLY A 34 -14.82 -30.24 3.16
CA GLY A 34 -14.01 -31.44 3.38
C GLY A 34 -12.52 -31.15 3.56
N ASP A 35 -11.80 -32.17 4.01
CA ASP A 35 -10.36 -32.09 4.34
C ASP A 35 -9.45 -31.88 3.10
N ASN A 36 -9.99 -32.04 1.90
CA ASN A 36 -9.33 -31.80 0.61
C ASN A 36 -9.31 -30.32 0.19
N CYS A 37 -9.76 -29.40 1.05
CA CYS A 37 -9.73 -27.97 0.77
C CYS A 37 -8.29 -27.45 0.67
N THR A 38 -7.96 -26.80 -0.45
CA THR A 38 -6.62 -26.24 -0.72
C THR A 38 -6.49 -24.75 -0.36
N LEU A 39 -7.55 -24.14 0.21
CA LEU A 39 -7.60 -22.72 0.58
C LEU A 39 -7.33 -21.75 -0.59
N CYS A 40 -7.73 -22.10 -1.81
CA CYS A 40 -7.52 -21.27 -3.01
C CYS A 40 -8.38 -19.99 -3.08
N GLY A 41 -9.43 -19.87 -2.25
CA GLY A 41 -10.26 -18.66 -2.16
C GLY A 41 -11.40 -18.52 -3.16
N ALA A 42 -11.48 -19.34 -4.21
CA ALA A 42 -12.53 -19.22 -5.25
C ALA A 42 -13.96 -19.23 -4.69
N CYS A 43 -14.22 -20.06 -3.68
CA CYS A 43 -15.52 -20.15 -3.03
C CYS A 43 -15.87 -18.90 -2.20
N VAL A 44 -14.88 -18.26 -1.58
CA VAL A 44 -15.03 -17.01 -0.82
C VAL A 44 -15.38 -15.87 -1.77
N GLU A 45 -14.74 -15.81 -2.93
CA GLU A 45 -15.00 -14.78 -3.94
C GLU A 45 -16.39 -14.91 -4.56
N SER A 46 -16.86 -16.14 -4.79
CA SER A 46 -18.18 -16.37 -5.40
C SER A 46 -19.36 -16.36 -4.43
N CYS A 47 -19.12 -16.22 -3.12
CA CYS A 47 -20.17 -16.29 -2.11
C CYS A 47 -20.80 -14.91 -1.90
N GLU A 48 -21.86 -14.58 -2.65
CA GLU A 48 -22.58 -13.29 -2.53
C GLU A 48 -23.09 -12.98 -1.11
N PRO A 49 -23.62 -13.95 -0.32
CA PRO A 49 -24.02 -13.69 1.07
C PRO A 49 -22.84 -13.48 2.03
N GLY A 50 -21.60 -13.76 1.62
CA GLY A 50 -20.41 -13.66 2.47
C GLY A 50 -20.29 -14.75 3.54
N ALA A 51 -20.92 -15.90 3.33
CA ALA A 51 -20.96 -17.01 4.28
C ALA A 51 -19.67 -17.83 4.38
N LEU A 52 -18.70 -17.66 3.46
CA LEU A 52 -17.46 -18.44 3.44
C LEU A 52 -16.26 -17.56 3.75
N ARG A 53 -15.37 -17.99 4.66
CA ARG A 53 -14.17 -17.24 5.07
C ARG A 53 -12.98 -18.15 5.30
N ILE A 54 -11.79 -17.77 4.86
CA ILE A 54 -10.56 -18.49 5.19
C ILE A 54 -10.00 -17.89 6.49
N GLU A 55 -9.94 -18.70 7.54
CA GLU A 55 -9.28 -18.36 8.80
C GLU A 55 -7.81 -18.00 8.53
N GLY A 56 -7.40 -16.82 9.00
CA GLY A 56 -6.09 -16.22 8.71
C GLY A 56 -6.03 -15.35 7.45
N ALA A 57 -7.06 -15.35 6.60
CA ALA A 57 -7.18 -14.38 5.48
C ALA A 57 -7.80 -13.04 5.92
N GLU A 58 -8.21 -12.93 7.19
CA GLU A 58 -8.84 -11.74 7.76
C GLU A 58 -7.89 -10.55 7.90
N SER A 59 -6.56 -10.75 7.77
CA SER A 59 -5.58 -9.65 7.78
C SER A 59 -5.56 -8.77 6.51
N ALA A 60 -6.32 -9.10 5.46
CA ALA A 60 -6.33 -8.32 4.22
C ALA A 60 -7.63 -7.52 3.97
N ARG A 61 -8.75 -7.86 4.63
CA ARG A 61 -10.06 -7.22 4.36
C ARG A 61 -10.79 -6.70 5.59
N ALA A 62 -10.30 -6.97 6.80
CA ALA A 62 -10.82 -6.29 7.99
C ALA A 62 -10.34 -4.83 7.98
N ALA A 63 -11.16 -3.96 7.35
CA ALA A 63 -11.27 -2.53 7.62
C ALA A 63 -9.99 -1.86 8.16
N ASN A 64 -9.00 -1.64 7.30
CA ASN A 64 -8.16 -0.48 7.52
C ASN A 64 -9.11 0.71 7.34
N ASP A 65 -9.56 1.28 8.45
CA ASP A 65 -10.12 2.62 8.46
C ASP A 65 -9.01 3.56 7.98
N ILE A 66 -8.85 3.64 6.66
CA ILE A 66 -7.89 4.50 5.99
C ILE A 66 -8.34 5.96 6.04
N THR A 67 -9.56 6.23 6.54
CA THR A 67 -10.09 7.59 6.64
C THR A 67 -9.28 8.44 7.62
N SER A 68 -8.57 7.81 8.55
CA SER A 68 -7.65 8.49 9.46
C SER A 68 -6.26 8.78 8.86
N TRP A 69 -5.97 8.28 7.66
CA TRP A 69 -4.67 8.47 7.00
C TRP A 69 -4.72 9.77 6.20
N SER A 70 -3.65 10.57 6.28
CA SER A 70 -3.64 11.91 5.70
C SER A 70 -2.23 12.33 5.32
N GLY A 71 -2.12 12.99 4.18
CA GLY A 71 -0.85 13.52 3.65
C GLY A 71 -0.32 12.72 2.47
N ILE A 72 0.33 13.43 1.56
CA ILE A 72 1.03 12.87 0.41
C ILE A 72 2.52 12.92 0.71
N TRP A 73 3.19 11.79 0.59
CA TRP A 73 4.61 11.67 0.81
C TRP A 73 5.36 11.52 -0.50
N VAL A 74 6.51 12.15 -0.61
CA VAL A 74 7.49 11.93 -1.68
C VAL A 74 8.76 11.40 -1.05
N LEU A 75 9.18 10.21 -1.46
CA LEU A 75 10.48 9.67 -1.11
C LEU A 75 11.55 10.43 -1.92
N ALA A 76 12.30 11.30 -1.24
CA ALA A 76 13.39 12.06 -1.83
C ALA A 76 14.66 11.19 -1.83
N GLU A 77 14.84 10.42 -2.90
CA GLU A 77 16.04 9.62 -3.07
C GLU A 77 17.30 10.49 -3.03
N CYS A 78 18.29 10.08 -2.24
CA CYS A 78 19.56 10.78 -2.09
C CYS A 78 20.71 9.79 -2.18
N ARG A 79 21.76 10.14 -2.93
CA ARG A 79 23.01 9.39 -3.00
C ARG A 79 24.19 10.34 -2.84
N HIS A 80 25.09 10.02 -1.92
CA HIS A 80 26.30 10.82 -1.65
C HIS A 80 26.01 12.32 -1.44
N GLY A 81 24.92 12.65 -0.73
CA GLY A 81 24.51 14.03 -0.49
C GLY A 81 23.79 14.73 -1.66
N VAL A 82 23.52 14.02 -2.75
CA VAL A 82 22.83 14.57 -3.92
C VAL A 82 21.42 13.98 -4.00
N VAL A 83 20.42 14.84 -3.95
CA VAL A 83 19.01 14.47 -4.18
C VAL A 83 18.81 14.17 -5.67
N ALA A 84 18.15 13.06 -5.96
CA ALA A 84 17.87 12.67 -7.34
C ALA A 84 16.86 13.65 -7.98
N PRO A 85 17.04 14.07 -9.25
CA PRO A 85 16.15 15.01 -9.92
C PRO A 85 14.67 14.61 -9.90
N VAL A 86 14.40 13.30 -9.98
CA VAL A 86 13.04 12.73 -9.91
C VAL A 86 12.31 13.12 -8.61
N ALA A 87 13.00 13.37 -7.50
CA ALA A 87 12.37 13.83 -6.28
C ALA A 87 11.73 15.21 -6.47
N HIS A 88 12.38 16.12 -7.20
CA HIS A 88 11.83 17.45 -7.49
C HIS A 88 10.63 17.37 -8.44
N GLU A 89 10.69 16.50 -9.45
CA GLU A 89 9.57 16.24 -10.35
C GLU A 89 8.35 15.71 -9.58
N LEU A 90 8.58 14.76 -8.67
CA LEU A 90 7.55 14.18 -7.81
C LEU A 90 7.00 15.17 -6.78
N LEU A 91 7.78 16.15 -6.31
CA LEU A 91 7.26 17.23 -5.47
C LEU A 91 6.30 18.13 -6.25
N GLY A 92 6.59 18.40 -7.53
CA GLY A 92 5.68 19.15 -8.40
C GLY A 92 4.32 18.46 -8.53
N VAL A 93 4.33 17.18 -8.94
CA VAL A 93 3.09 16.38 -9.06
C VAL A 93 2.44 16.19 -7.69
N GLY A 94 3.22 15.90 -6.66
CA GLY A 94 2.75 15.71 -5.29
C GLY A 94 2.05 16.95 -4.73
N ARG A 95 2.50 18.16 -5.10
CA ARG A 95 1.86 19.43 -4.70
C ARG A 95 0.46 19.56 -5.28
N GLU A 96 0.31 19.27 -6.57
CA GLU A 96 -0.99 19.30 -7.24
C GLU A 96 -1.97 18.31 -6.60
N LEU A 97 -1.52 17.09 -6.32
CA LEU A 97 -2.34 16.07 -5.66
C LEU A 97 -2.70 16.48 -4.23
N ALA A 98 -1.73 17.04 -3.48
CA ALA A 98 -1.91 17.43 -2.08
C ALA A 98 -2.90 18.58 -1.95
N ASP A 99 -2.89 19.54 -2.90
CA ASP A 99 -3.84 20.64 -2.94
C ASP A 99 -5.26 20.17 -3.27
N GLN A 100 -5.40 19.22 -4.21
CA GLN A 100 -6.69 18.60 -4.54
C GLN A 100 -7.26 17.83 -3.35
N ARG A 101 -6.41 17.13 -2.59
CA ARG A 101 -6.77 16.40 -1.36
C ARG A 101 -6.92 17.30 -0.14
N ARG A 102 -6.41 18.53 -0.18
CA ARG A 102 -6.28 19.47 0.95
C ARG A 102 -5.52 18.87 2.14
N VAL A 103 -4.42 18.18 1.83
CA VAL A 103 -3.52 17.58 2.83
C VAL A 103 -2.10 18.12 2.67
N ALA A 104 -1.23 17.84 3.64
CA ALA A 104 0.17 18.26 3.57
C ALA A 104 0.99 17.40 2.60
N LEU A 105 1.89 18.05 1.85
CA LEU A 105 2.95 17.40 1.09
C LEU A 105 4.20 17.27 1.97
N THR A 106 4.64 16.03 2.20
CA THR A 106 5.83 15.74 3.01
C THR A 106 6.91 15.09 2.17
N ALA A 107 8.13 15.61 2.19
CA ALA A 107 9.28 14.90 1.64
C ALA A 107 9.94 14.03 2.70
N VAL A 108 10.27 12.78 2.39
CA VAL A 108 11.04 11.88 3.25
C VAL A 108 12.46 11.81 2.72
N LEU A 109 13.43 12.25 3.53
CA LEU A 109 14.83 12.30 3.18
C LEU A 109 15.66 11.51 4.20
N MET A 110 16.36 10.49 3.73
CA MET A 110 17.19 9.60 4.54
C MET A 110 18.66 9.71 4.08
N GLY A 111 19.58 9.89 5.03
CA GLY A 111 21.02 9.89 4.74
C GLY A 111 21.85 10.49 5.87
N ALA A 112 23.00 11.07 5.53
CA ALA A 112 23.90 11.70 6.50
C ALA A 112 24.36 13.08 6.03
N GLY A 113 24.28 14.08 6.92
CA GLY A 113 24.66 15.46 6.66
C GLY A 113 23.76 16.18 5.65
N LEU A 114 22.44 15.96 5.71
CA LEU A 114 21.50 16.37 4.65
C LEU A 114 20.66 17.61 4.98
N ALA A 115 21.10 18.43 5.94
CA ALA A 115 20.35 19.60 6.40
C ALA A 115 20.08 20.64 5.29
N GLU A 116 21.02 20.85 4.36
CA GLU A 116 20.81 21.79 3.25
C GLU A 116 19.84 21.25 2.21
N GLN A 117 19.95 19.97 1.87
CA GLN A 117 19.07 19.26 0.94
C GLN A 117 17.64 19.24 1.48
N ALA A 118 17.45 19.08 2.79
CA ALA A 118 16.14 19.22 3.41
C ALA A 118 15.53 20.62 3.18
N ARG A 119 16.33 21.69 3.29
CA ARG A 119 15.84 23.06 3.00
C ARG A 119 15.55 23.27 1.53
N GLU A 120 16.31 22.63 0.65
CA GLU A 120 16.05 22.63 -0.79
C GLU A 120 14.69 22.01 -1.11
N LEU A 121 14.36 20.85 -0.54
CA LEU A 121 13.06 20.18 -0.76
C LEU A 121 11.86 21.06 -0.35
N ILE A 122 12.00 21.87 0.71
CA ILE A 122 10.97 22.85 1.09
C ILE A 122 10.77 23.90 -0.01
N ARG A 123 11.86 24.40 -0.62
CA ARG A 123 11.79 25.40 -1.71
C ARG A 123 11.14 24.83 -2.97
N TYR A 124 11.22 23.51 -3.17
CA TYR A 124 10.56 22.80 -4.26
C TYR A 124 9.09 22.44 -3.97
N GLY A 125 8.53 22.87 -2.83
CA GLY A 125 7.09 22.83 -2.56
C GLY A 125 6.63 21.87 -1.46
N ALA A 126 7.55 21.16 -0.79
CA ALA A 126 7.22 20.37 0.38
C ALA A 126 6.81 21.26 1.57
N ASP A 127 5.67 20.98 2.20
CA ASP A 127 5.23 21.67 3.42
C ASP A 127 6.09 21.25 4.62
N THR A 128 6.53 20.00 4.63
CA THR A 128 7.33 19.41 5.70
C THR A 128 8.37 18.46 5.11
N VAL A 129 9.53 18.37 5.75
CA VAL A 129 10.56 17.39 5.42
C VAL A 129 10.83 16.52 6.65
N LEU A 130 10.63 15.22 6.51
CA LEU A 130 11.09 14.22 7.46
C LEU A 130 12.54 13.87 7.13
N LEU A 131 13.45 14.53 7.85
CA LEU A 131 14.88 14.32 7.72
C LEU A 131 15.33 13.26 8.73
N LEU A 132 15.83 12.14 8.23
CA LEU A 132 16.55 11.14 8.99
C LEU A 132 18.04 11.27 8.67
N ASP A 133 18.72 12.01 9.53
CA ASP A 133 20.15 12.32 9.40
C ASP A 133 20.95 11.45 10.38
N ASP A 134 21.46 10.32 9.89
CA ASP A 134 22.25 9.37 10.65
C ASP A 134 23.39 8.79 9.78
N PRO A 135 24.64 8.70 10.27
CA PRO A 135 25.74 8.07 9.54
C PRO A 135 25.45 6.64 9.05
N ALA A 136 24.59 5.88 9.73
CA ALA A 136 24.17 4.54 9.31
C ALA A 136 23.33 4.54 8.02
N LEU A 137 22.77 5.70 7.64
CA LEU A 137 22.00 5.92 6.42
C LEU A 137 22.84 6.54 5.29
N ALA A 138 24.14 6.80 5.52
CA ALA A 138 25.00 7.43 4.51
C ALA A 138 25.05 6.67 3.17
N GLU A 139 24.97 5.34 3.25
CA GLU A 139 24.93 4.44 2.10
C GLU A 139 23.56 3.76 1.99
N TYR A 140 23.07 3.62 0.76
CA TYR A 140 21.80 2.93 0.51
C TYR A 140 21.90 1.45 0.87
N ARG A 141 20.97 1.01 1.71
CA ARG A 141 20.80 -0.37 2.16
C ARG A 141 19.32 -0.68 2.22
N GLU A 142 18.85 -1.56 1.34
CA GLU A 142 17.41 -1.83 1.17
C GLU A 142 16.76 -2.28 2.48
N ASP A 143 17.37 -3.22 3.20
CA ASP A 143 16.88 -3.73 4.49
C ASP A 143 16.66 -2.62 5.52
N VAL A 144 17.65 -1.73 5.67
CA VAL A 144 17.59 -0.62 6.63
C VAL A 144 16.58 0.43 6.20
N HIS A 145 16.63 0.85 4.92
CA HIS A 145 15.75 1.90 4.40
C HIS A 145 14.29 1.45 4.38
N ALA A 146 14.04 0.16 4.09
CA ALA A 146 12.70 -0.42 4.13
C ALA A 146 12.15 -0.43 5.55
N ALA A 147 12.93 -0.92 6.52
CA ALA A 147 12.51 -0.95 7.92
C ALA A 147 12.20 0.45 8.47
N VAL A 148 13.04 1.43 8.15
CA VAL A 148 12.84 2.83 8.54
C VAL A 148 11.60 3.42 7.88
N LEU A 149 11.44 3.25 6.57
CA LEU A 149 10.30 3.81 5.85
C LEU A 149 8.98 3.15 6.29
N GLU A 150 8.98 1.83 6.52
CA GLU A 150 7.84 1.10 7.06
C GLU A 150 7.41 1.66 8.43
N ASP A 151 8.36 1.79 9.36
CA ASP A 151 8.09 2.32 10.70
C ASP A 151 7.52 3.74 10.64
N LEU A 152 8.10 4.61 9.81
CA LEU A 152 7.59 5.96 9.59
C LEU A 152 6.17 5.98 9.03
N ILE A 153 5.86 5.13 8.05
CA ILE A 153 4.52 5.04 7.45
C ILE A 153 3.52 4.52 8.49
N ARG A 154 3.87 3.51 9.29
CA ARG A 154 2.99 2.99 10.34
C ARG A 154 2.68 4.06 11.41
N GLN A 155 3.66 4.89 11.76
CA GLN A 155 3.50 5.93 12.77
C GLN A 155 2.72 7.15 12.27
N ARG A 156 2.98 7.58 11.02
CA ARG A 156 2.48 8.86 10.49
C ARG A 156 1.30 8.71 9.52
N ARG A 157 1.05 7.49 9.04
CA ARG A 157 -0.14 7.09 8.29
C ARG A 157 -0.46 8.02 7.09
N PRO A 158 0.47 8.24 6.14
CA PRO A 158 0.20 9.01 4.92
C PRO A 158 -0.76 8.28 3.97
N GLU A 159 -1.70 9.00 3.34
CA GLU A 159 -2.65 8.39 2.40
C GLU A 159 -2.01 7.96 1.08
N VAL A 160 -0.94 8.63 0.65
CA VAL A 160 -0.21 8.34 -0.59
C VAL A 160 1.29 8.44 -0.35
N VAL A 161 2.07 7.49 -0.87
CA VAL A 161 3.53 7.56 -0.94
C VAL A 161 3.96 7.46 -2.40
N LEU A 162 4.66 8.49 -2.87
CA LEU A 162 5.23 8.60 -4.21
C LEU A 162 6.74 8.37 -4.15
N ALA A 163 7.27 7.66 -5.14
CA ALA A 163 8.69 7.37 -5.25
C ALA A 163 9.10 7.28 -6.72
N GLY A 164 10.38 7.57 -6.99
CA GLY A 164 10.91 7.52 -8.35
C GLY A 164 10.96 6.10 -8.90
N ALA A 165 10.72 5.94 -10.20
CA ALA A 165 10.91 4.65 -10.89
C ALA A 165 12.41 4.32 -11.14
N THR A 166 13.28 4.64 -10.19
CA THR A 166 14.73 4.39 -10.28
C THR A 166 15.09 2.98 -9.82
N ALA A 167 16.38 2.62 -9.88
CA ALA A 167 16.84 1.37 -9.29
C ALA A 167 16.60 1.27 -7.77
N ILE A 168 16.61 2.40 -7.05
CA ILE A 168 16.29 2.42 -5.61
C ILE A 168 14.79 2.27 -5.42
N GLY A 169 13.98 3.17 -5.98
CA GLY A 169 12.55 3.15 -5.77
C GLY A 169 11.90 1.84 -6.23
N ARG A 170 12.37 1.25 -7.35
CA ARG A 170 11.88 -0.05 -7.84
C ARG A 170 12.30 -1.25 -6.99
N SER A 171 13.24 -1.11 -6.06
CA SER A 171 13.60 -2.17 -5.10
C SER A 171 12.95 -1.91 -3.72
N LEU A 172 13.08 -0.69 -3.20
CA LEU A 172 12.59 -0.30 -1.88
C LEU A 172 11.06 -0.30 -1.76
N VAL A 173 10.36 0.28 -2.73
CA VAL A 173 8.92 0.54 -2.60
C VAL A 173 8.09 -0.75 -2.68
N PRO A 174 8.37 -1.71 -3.58
CA PRO A 174 7.69 -3.01 -3.55
C PRO A 174 7.89 -3.77 -2.24
N HIS A 175 9.08 -3.70 -1.66
CA HIS A 175 9.39 -4.30 -0.36
C HIS A 175 8.46 -3.71 0.72
N VAL A 176 8.44 -2.38 0.84
CA VAL A 176 7.65 -1.67 1.84
C VAL A 176 6.14 -1.87 1.62
N ALA A 177 5.67 -1.79 0.37
CA ALA A 177 4.26 -2.02 0.04
C ALA A 177 3.79 -3.42 0.43
N THR A 178 4.60 -4.45 0.16
CA THR A 178 4.29 -5.84 0.53
C THR A 178 4.22 -6.00 2.06
N SER A 179 5.18 -5.44 2.80
CA SER A 179 5.20 -5.50 4.28
C SER A 179 3.98 -4.79 4.91
N LEU A 180 3.54 -3.71 4.30
CA LEU A 180 2.37 -2.93 4.75
C LEU A 180 1.02 -3.51 4.28
N GLY A 181 1.02 -4.49 3.36
CA GLY A 181 -0.20 -4.95 2.69
C GLY A 181 -0.85 -3.87 1.82
N ALA A 182 -0.06 -2.91 1.31
CA ALA A 182 -0.52 -1.79 0.50
C ALA A 182 -0.48 -2.11 -1.00
N GLY A 183 -1.36 -1.47 -1.77
CA GLY A 183 -1.31 -1.51 -3.23
C GLY A 183 -0.13 -0.71 -3.79
N LEU A 184 0.39 -1.13 -4.95
CA LEU A 184 1.48 -0.45 -5.64
C LEU A 184 1.24 -0.47 -7.15
N THR A 185 1.31 0.71 -7.79
CA THR A 185 1.30 0.83 -9.25
C THR A 185 2.68 1.31 -9.70
N ALA A 186 3.33 0.52 -10.56
CA ALA A 186 4.69 0.77 -11.02
C ALA A 186 4.71 1.61 -12.30
N ASP A 187 5.69 2.50 -12.39
CA ASP A 187 6.05 3.26 -13.60
C ASP A 187 4.88 4.06 -14.18
N CYS A 188 4.23 4.86 -13.32
CA CYS A 188 3.09 5.68 -13.72
C CYS A 188 3.52 6.84 -14.62
N THR A 189 2.73 7.11 -15.66
CA THR A 189 2.90 8.24 -16.58
C THR A 189 2.01 9.42 -16.24
N HIS A 190 0.93 9.20 -15.48
CA HIS A 190 0.03 10.25 -15.01
C HIS A 190 -0.64 9.86 -13.68
N LEU A 191 -0.82 10.87 -12.82
CA LEU A 191 -1.48 10.75 -11.52
C LEU A 191 -2.54 11.86 -11.40
N ALA A 192 -3.72 11.52 -10.87
CA ALA A 192 -4.79 12.48 -10.62
C ALA A 192 -5.62 12.06 -9.41
N ILE A 193 -6.34 13.01 -8.80
CA ILE A 193 -7.34 12.69 -7.76
C ILE A 193 -8.72 12.65 -8.39
N ARG A 194 -9.46 11.57 -8.18
CA ARG A 194 -10.85 11.48 -8.62
C ARG A 194 -11.71 12.43 -7.77
N PRO A 195 -12.46 13.36 -8.37
CA PRO A 195 -13.23 14.35 -7.61
C PRO A 195 -14.35 13.75 -6.74
N GLU A 196 -14.88 12.59 -7.12
CA GLU A 196 -16.07 11.98 -6.50
C GLU A 196 -15.78 11.41 -5.11
N ASP A 197 -14.65 10.71 -4.95
CA ASP A 197 -14.30 9.98 -3.73
C ASP A 197 -12.87 10.25 -3.24
N GLY A 198 -12.09 11.05 -3.97
CA GLY A 198 -10.73 11.38 -3.62
C GLY A 198 -9.72 10.27 -3.87
N ALA A 199 -10.09 9.21 -4.58
CA ALA A 199 -9.17 8.12 -4.90
C ALA A 199 -8.04 8.60 -5.83
N LEU A 200 -6.83 8.07 -5.62
CA LEU A 200 -5.70 8.28 -6.52
C LEU A 200 -5.88 7.47 -7.80
N LEU A 201 -6.02 8.15 -8.93
CA LEU A 201 -6.01 7.57 -10.26
C LEU A 201 -4.57 7.44 -10.74
N GLN A 202 -4.18 6.23 -11.13
CA GLN A 202 -2.82 5.88 -11.52
C GLN A 202 -2.83 5.32 -12.94
N THR A 203 -2.24 6.05 -13.89
CA THR A 203 -2.11 5.62 -15.29
C THR A 203 -0.67 5.18 -15.54
N ARG A 204 -0.49 4.01 -16.16
CA ARG A 204 0.81 3.46 -16.56
C ARG A 204 0.82 3.17 -18.06
#